data_AF-A0A9X9MBT3-F1
#
_entry.id   AF-A0A9X9MBT3-F1
#
_cell.length_a   1.000
_cell.length_b   1.000
_cell.length_c   1.000
_cell.angle_alpha   90.00
_cell.angle_beta   90.00
_cell.angle_gamma   90.00
#
_symmetry.space_group_name_H-M   'P 1'
#
loop_
_entity.id
_entity.type
_entity.pdbx_description
1 polymer ?
#
loop_
_entity_poly.entity_id
_entity_poly.type
_entity_poly.pdbx_seq_one_letter_code
_entity_poly.pdbx_strand_id
1 'polypeptide(L)'
;MLHFHQPTPPYYNLTDMHVPIAVWNGGNDLLADPRDVDLLLSKLPNLIYHRKIPPYNHLDFIWAMDAPQVLYNEIVSMMGENN
;
A
#
# COMPACT_ATOMS: atom_id res chain seq x y z
N MET A 1 -32.32 -1.81 2.01
CA MET A 1 -31.95 -1.69 3.44
C MET A 1 -31.17 -2.88 4.00
N LEU A 2 -31.17 -4.06 3.37
CA LEU A 2 -30.72 -5.34 3.96
C LEU A 2 -29.28 -5.44 4.52
N HIS A 3 -28.39 -4.50 4.22
CA HIS A 3 -26.98 -4.59 4.67
C HIS A 3 -26.44 -3.35 5.39
N PHE A 4 -26.84 -2.14 4.98
CA PHE A 4 -26.19 -0.91 5.46
C PHE A 4 -27.14 0.12 6.08
N HIS A 5 -28.44 -0.18 6.20
CA HIS A 5 -29.46 0.78 6.64
C HIS A 5 -29.56 2.10 5.82
N GLN A 6 -28.96 2.12 4.62
CA GLN A 6 -29.01 3.24 3.66
C GLN A 6 -29.20 2.70 2.22
N PRO A 7 -29.64 3.54 1.25
CA PRO A 7 -29.95 3.09 -0.11
C PRO A 7 -28.71 2.77 -0.97
N THR A 8 -27.55 3.38 -0.69
CA THR A 8 -26.27 3.11 -1.38
C THR A 8 -25.25 2.57 -0.39
N PRO A 9 -24.24 1.78 -0.79
CA PRO A 9 -23.16 1.37 0.12
C PRO A 9 -22.43 2.59 0.72
N PRO A 10 -21.99 2.54 1.99
CA PRO A 10 -21.18 3.60 2.58
C PRO A 10 -19.79 3.65 1.92
N TYR A 11 -19.18 4.83 1.93
CA TYR A 11 -17.79 5.00 1.49
C TYR A 11 -16.82 4.65 2.62
N TYR A 12 -15.66 4.11 2.25
CA TYR A 12 -14.52 4.00 3.17
C TYR A 12 -13.68 5.27 3.10
N ASN A 13 -13.44 5.88 4.26
CA ASN A 13 -12.66 7.11 4.35
C ASN A 13 -11.22 6.81 4.77
N LEU A 14 -10.28 6.96 3.83
CA LEU A 14 -8.86 6.71 4.09
C LEU A 14 -8.25 7.68 5.11
N THR A 15 -8.81 8.88 5.29
CA THR A 15 -8.32 9.84 6.29
C THR A 15 -8.60 9.38 7.72
N ASP A 16 -9.47 8.39 7.91
CA ASP A 16 -9.78 7.84 9.23
C ASP A 16 -8.82 6.70 9.63
N MET A 17 -7.90 6.30 8.74
CA MET A 17 -6.91 5.24 8.96
C MET A 17 -5.63 5.82 9.60
N HIS A 18 -5.54 5.78 10.93
CA HIS A 18 -4.45 6.40 11.69
C HIS A 18 -3.29 5.44 12.04
N VAL A 19 -3.39 4.17 11.68
CA VAL A 19 -2.32 3.19 11.93
C VAL A 19 -1.08 3.60 11.13
N PRO A 20 0.13 3.60 11.74
CA PRO A 20 1.36 3.83 11.00
C PRO A 20 1.47 2.86 9.82
N ILE A 21 1.61 3.38 8.60
CA ILE A 21 1.62 2.57 7.38
C ILE A 21 2.88 2.83 6.53
N ALA A 22 3.52 1.74 6.11
CA ALA A 22 4.57 1.74 5.10
C ALA A 22 4.01 1.16 3.79
N VAL A 23 4.28 1.81 2.66
CA VAL A 23 3.74 1.44 1.35
C VAL A 23 4.85 1.16 0.37
N TRP A 24 4.74 0.07 -0.39
CA TRP A 24 5.52 -0.18 -1.59
C TRP A 24 4.58 -0.34 -2.79
N ASN A 25 4.92 0.27 -3.93
CA ASN A 25 4.14 0.13 -5.17
C ASN A 25 5.01 0.02 -6.42
N GLY A 26 4.47 -0.65 -7.45
CA GLY A 26 5.18 -0.95 -8.69
C GLY A 26 5.00 0.14 -9.73
N GLY A 27 6.04 0.46 -10.50
CA GLY A 27 5.93 1.41 -11.61
C GLY A 27 5.17 0.86 -12.82
N ASN A 28 5.19 -0.47 -12.99
CA ASN A 28 4.52 -1.20 -14.07
C ASN A 28 3.31 -2.01 -13.56
N ASP A 29 2.83 -1.70 -12.36
CA ASP A 29 1.64 -2.36 -11.80
C ASP A 29 0.39 -1.93 -12.59
N LEU A 30 -0.38 -2.92 -13.07
CA LEU A 30 -1.60 -2.71 -13.84
C LEU A 30 -2.87 -2.78 -12.97
N LEU A 31 -2.77 -3.28 -11.75
CA LEU A 31 -3.89 -3.42 -10.81
C LEU A 31 -3.84 -2.35 -9.72
N ALA A 32 -2.70 -2.20 -9.06
CA ALA A 32 -2.42 -1.11 -8.14
C ALA A 32 -1.59 -0.04 -8.87
N ASP A 33 -2.18 0.55 -9.91
CA ASP A 33 -1.46 1.41 -10.82
C ASP A 33 -0.94 2.68 -10.12
N PRO A 34 0.17 3.28 -10.60
CA PRO A 34 0.77 4.41 -9.93
C PRO A 34 -0.17 5.59 -9.69
N ARG A 35 -1.16 5.83 -10.57
CA ARG A 35 -2.08 6.95 -10.44
C ARG A 35 -3.01 6.78 -9.23
N ASP A 36 -3.60 5.60 -9.08
CA ASP A 36 -4.48 5.31 -7.95
C ASP A 36 -3.68 5.26 -6.64
N VAL A 37 -2.43 4.77 -6.69
CA VAL A 37 -1.54 4.82 -5.51
C VAL A 37 -1.20 6.27 -5.14
N ASP A 38 -0.91 7.15 -6.09
CA ASP A 38 -0.64 8.56 -5.79
C ASP A 38 -1.86 9.23 -5.11
N LEU A 39 -3.08 8.87 -5.53
CA LEU A 39 -4.32 9.31 -4.88
C LEU A 39 -4.50 8.72 -3.48
N LEU A 40 -4.15 7.44 -3.28
CA LEU A 40 -4.17 6.77 -1.98
C LEU A 40 -3.23 7.48 -1.00
N LEU A 41 -1.95 7.65 -1.37
CA LEU A 41 -0.91 8.24 -0.53
C LEU A 41 -1.28 9.65 -0.07
N SER A 42 -1.97 10.43 -0.92
CA SER A 42 -2.45 11.78 -0.56
C SER A 42 -3.48 11.81 0.57
N LYS A 43 -4.10 10.66 0.91
CA LYS A 43 -5.16 10.55 1.92
C LYS A 43 -4.74 9.82 3.18
N LEU A 44 -3.56 9.20 3.23
CA LEU A 44 -3.10 8.44 4.39
C LEU A 44 -2.52 9.39 5.45
N PRO A 45 -3.16 9.57 6.61
CA PRO A 45 -2.76 10.58 7.58
C PRO A 45 -1.49 10.21 8.37
N ASN A 46 -1.12 8.92 8.38
CA ASN A 46 0.05 8.40 9.11
C ASN A 46 0.95 7.52 8.22
N LEU A 47 1.31 8.05 7.05
CA LEU A 47 2.26 7.42 6.14
C LEU A 47 3.69 7.58 6.67
N ILE A 48 4.28 6.50 7.17
CA ILE A 48 5.63 6.52 7.75
C ILE A 48 6.72 6.21 6.72
N TYR A 49 6.36 5.57 5.61
CA TYR A 49 7.30 5.20 4.56
C TYR A 49 6.59 4.97 3.23
N HIS A 50 7.21 5.37 2.12
CA HIS A 50 6.77 5.03 0.78
C HIS A 50 7.95 4.75 -0.15
N ARG A 51 7.93 3.61 -0.84
CA ARG A 51 8.91 3.28 -1.89
C ARG A 51 8.22 2.78 -3.16
N LYS A 52 8.38 3.54 -4.24
CA LYS A 52 8.02 3.09 -5.58
C LYS A 52 9.18 2.30 -6.20
N ILE A 53 8.89 1.11 -6.72
CA ILE A 53 9.85 0.24 -7.42
C ILE A 53 9.51 0.29 -8.91
N PRO A 54 10.22 1.10 -9.73
CA PRO A 54 9.83 1.35 -11.11
C PRO A 54 9.63 0.10 -11.99
N PRO A 55 10.47 -0.95 -11.95
CA PRO A 55 10.28 -2.11 -12.81
C PRO A 55 9.15 -3.05 -12.35
N TYR A 56 8.73 -2.99 -11.08
CA TYR A 56 7.78 -3.95 -10.51
C TYR A 56 6.39 -3.82 -11.11
N ASN A 57 5.80 -4.97 -11.43
CA ASN A 57 4.38 -5.18 -11.66
C ASN A 57 3.70 -5.69 -10.37
N HIS A 58 2.42 -6.06 -10.48
CA HIS A 58 1.61 -6.49 -9.33
C HIS A 58 2.09 -7.76 -8.63
N LEU A 59 2.56 -8.75 -9.39
CA LEU A 59 2.94 -10.07 -8.86
C LEU A 59 4.36 -10.08 -8.31
N ASP A 60 5.19 -9.10 -8.69
CA ASP A 60 6.59 -9.02 -8.29
C ASP A 60 6.74 -8.88 -6.76
N PHE A 61 5.79 -8.23 -6.08
CA PHE A 61 5.76 -8.13 -4.62
C PHE A 61 5.71 -9.48 -3.89
N ILE A 62 5.29 -10.55 -4.57
CA ILE A 62 5.16 -11.91 -4.01
C ILE A 62 6.16 -12.87 -4.67
N TRP A 63 6.43 -12.71 -5.97
CA TRP A 63 7.12 -13.74 -6.78
C TRP A 63 8.36 -13.25 -7.52
N ALA A 64 8.72 -11.97 -7.45
CA ALA A 64 9.96 -11.54 -8.09
C ALA A 64 11.16 -12.18 -7.41
N MET A 65 12.12 -12.63 -8.22
CA MET A 65 13.34 -13.28 -7.73
C MET A 65 14.19 -12.35 -6.85
N ASP A 66 14.05 -11.04 -7.02
CA ASP A 66 14.75 -10.00 -6.28
C ASP A 66 13.92 -9.38 -5.13
N ALA A 67 12.70 -9.88 -4.87
CA ALA A 67 11.82 -9.37 -3.82
C ALA A 67 12.45 -9.38 -2.41
N PRO A 68 13.27 -10.39 -2.02
CA PRO A 68 14.00 -10.33 -0.76
C PRO A 68 14.91 -9.10 -0.63
N GLN A 69 15.64 -8.78 -1.69
CA GLN A 69 16.63 -7.70 -1.71
C GLN A 69 15.98 -6.33 -1.86
N VAL A 70 14.91 -6.24 -2.64
CA VAL A 70 14.26 -4.97 -2.97
C VAL A 70 13.18 -4.59 -1.95
N LEU A 71 12.50 -5.55 -1.33
CA LEU A 71 11.35 -5.32 -0.44
C LEU A 71 11.50 -6.00 0.94
N TYR A 72 11.65 -7.33 0.99
CA TYR A 72 11.42 -8.06 2.25
C TYR A 72 12.43 -7.73 3.34
N ASN A 73 13.70 -7.52 2.97
CA ASN A 73 14.72 -7.11 3.93
C ASN A 73 14.41 -5.74 4.57
N GLU A 74 13.80 -4.81 3.82
CA GLU A 74 13.36 -3.52 4.39
C GLU A 74 12.21 -3.72 5.40
N ILE A 75 11.23 -4.56 5.06
CA ILE A 75 10.13 -4.90 5.99
C ILE A 75 10.68 -5.49 7.29
N VAL A 76 11.61 -6.45 7.19
CA VAL A 76 12.23 -7.08 8.36
C VAL A 76 13.02 -6.06 9.19
N SER A 77 13.77 -5.16 8.56
CA SER A 77 14.48 -4.08 9.26
C SER A 77 13.51 -3.18 10.02
N MET A 78 12.46 -2.69 9.36
CA MET A 78 11.46 -1.80 9.98
C MET A 78 10.75 -2.47 11.16
N MET A 79 10.44 -3.77 11.07
CA MET A 79 9.85 -4.49 12.18
C MET A 79 10.84 -4.70 13.34
N GLY A 80 12.13 -4.92 13.02
CA GLY A 80 13.18 -5.13 14.01
C GLY A 80 13.53 -3.87 14.81
N GLU A 81 13.41 -2.68 14.20
CA GLU A 81 13.68 -1.37 14.82
C GLU A 81 12.58 -0.90 15.79
N ASN A 82 11.39 -1.50 15.73
CA ASN A 82 10.23 -1.15 16.56
C ASN A 82 10.16 -1.93 17.90
N ASN A 83 11.29 -2.44 18.41
CA ASN A 83 11.40 -3.08 19.73
C ASN A 83 11.79 -2.11 20.84
#